data_AF-A0A1L9AYU1-F1
#
_entry.id   AF-A0A1L9AYU1-F1
#
_cell.length_a   1.000
_cell.length_b   1.000
_cell.length_c   1.000
_cell.angle_alpha   90.00
_cell.angle_beta   90.00
_cell.angle_gamma   90.00
#
_symmetry.space_group_name_H-M   'P 1'
#
loop_
_entity.id
_entity.type
_entity.pdbx_description
1 polymer ?
#
loop_
_entity_poly.entity_id
_entity_poly.type
_entity_poly.pdbx_seq_one_letter_code
_entity_poly.pdbx_strand_id
1 'polypeptide(L)'
;MLRLRQRRTLTLRAPESPGAAAHVSAASGLVRVGGWLHVIADDSLALASFPLQGDAPGQLVRLLPGELPPEHRERKARKPDFEALCLLGALTGAPRGALLAVPSGSTPVRVRGALVPLEAEGSPGGAVREVDFQPLYAQLERELGPLNIEGAAVTGTRLRLLNRGNGDAGTDAVVDLDLDRVLRALEAGRPALPDVVRTVRRWELGRAGPVRLSFTDASPLPDGRVVFTAAAEDTRDAYADGAVTGSAVGVLAPDGTPVFLDGVDAKVKLEGVDARVESGRIHLLLVSDADDPTRAAPLFEAVLEGVAG
;
A
#
# COMPACT_ATOMS: atom_id res chain seq x y z
N MET A 1 16.69 -12.05 10.84
CA MET A 1 16.94 -11.15 9.70
C MET A 1 16.56 -11.86 8.42
N LEU A 2 15.58 -11.31 7.71
CA LEU A 2 15.00 -11.84 6.47
C LEU A 2 15.93 -11.57 5.28
N ARG A 3 16.11 -12.58 4.42
CA ARG A 3 16.94 -12.45 3.20
C ARG A 3 16.09 -12.09 2.00
N LEU A 4 16.40 -10.97 1.34
CA LEU A 4 15.73 -10.54 0.13
C LEU A 4 16.45 -11.04 -1.11
N ARG A 5 15.71 -11.61 -2.06
CA ARG A 5 16.21 -11.90 -3.42
C ARG A 5 15.47 -11.04 -4.42
N GLN A 6 16.18 -10.24 -5.21
CA GLN A 6 15.54 -9.50 -6.29
C GLN A 6 15.03 -10.47 -7.35
N ARG A 7 13.75 -10.35 -7.68
CA ARG A 7 13.06 -11.18 -8.66
C ARG A 7 13.00 -10.50 -10.02
N ARG A 8 12.64 -9.22 -10.06
CA ARG A 8 12.60 -8.40 -11.29
C ARG A 8 12.62 -6.91 -10.97
N THR A 9 12.71 -6.08 -11.99
CA THR A 9 12.42 -4.64 -11.94
C THR A 9 11.05 -4.34 -12.55
N LEU A 10 10.42 -3.26 -12.11
CA LEU A 10 9.07 -2.87 -12.52
C LEU A 10 9.07 -1.97 -13.77
N THR A 11 9.43 -2.53 -14.93
CA THR A 11 9.40 -1.84 -16.22
C THR A 11 8.00 -1.81 -16.85
N LEU A 12 7.67 -0.73 -17.55
CA LEU A 12 6.39 -0.50 -18.19
C LEU A 12 6.53 -0.56 -19.72
N ARG A 13 5.44 -0.92 -20.41
CA ARG A 13 5.40 -0.97 -21.88
C ARG A 13 5.56 0.41 -22.52
N ALA A 14 5.07 1.43 -21.82
CA ALA A 14 5.13 2.83 -22.20
C ALA A 14 5.19 3.68 -20.91
N PRO A 15 5.79 4.87 -20.95
CA PRO A 15 5.75 5.79 -19.83
C PRO A 15 4.33 6.32 -19.59
N GLU A 16 4.04 6.75 -18.36
CA GLU A 16 2.73 7.33 -18.01
C GLU A 16 2.48 8.67 -18.72
N SER A 17 3.54 9.46 -18.91
CA SER A 17 3.48 10.78 -19.55
C SER A 17 4.67 10.98 -20.49
N PRO A 18 4.55 11.85 -21.50
CA PRO A 18 5.64 12.16 -22.42
C PRO A 18 6.89 12.63 -21.67
N GLY A 19 8.04 12.00 -21.95
CA GLY A 19 9.33 12.34 -21.33
C GLY A 19 9.60 11.68 -19.97
N ALA A 20 8.61 10.99 -19.38
CA ALA A 20 8.84 10.14 -18.21
C ALA A 20 9.53 8.82 -18.60
N ALA A 21 10.13 8.16 -17.62
CA ALA A 21 10.69 6.84 -17.81
C ALA A 21 9.58 5.77 -17.91
N ALA A 22 9.85 4.70 -18.65
CA ALA A 22 8.93 3.58 -18.80
C ALA A 22 9.15 2.55 -17.67
N HIS A 23 9.02 2.99 -16.42
CA HIS A 23 9.07 2.14 -15.22
C HIS A 23 8.28 2.77 -14.06
N VAL A 24 8.00 1.97 -13.05
CA VAL A 24 7.54 2.46 -11.73
C VAL A 24 8.76 2.70 -10.85
N SER A 25 8.86 3.85 -10.21
CA SER A 25 9.97 4.20 -9.31
C SER A 25 9.55 4.19 -7.84
N ALA A 26 8.51 4.94 -7.50
CA ALA A 26 8.03 5.09 -6.13
C ALA A 26 6.88 4.11 -5.86
N ALA A 27 7.20 2.81 -5.80
CA ALA A 27 6.19 1.77 -5.64
C ALA A 27 5.74 1.65 -4.18
N SER A 28 4.46 1.96 -3.90
CA SER A 28 3.95 2.16 -2.52
C SER A 28 2.74 1.28 -2.16
N GLY A 29 2.61 0.13 -2.80
CA GLY A 29 1.62 -0.89 -2.43
C GLY A 29 1.55 -2.01 -3.44
N LEU A 30 1.31 -3.24 -2.98
CA LEU A 30 1.35 -4.44 -3.83
C LEU A 30 0.19 -5.40 -3.54
N VAL A 31 -0.55 -5.76 -4.58
CA VAL A 31 -1.55 -6.84 -4.50
C VAL A 31 -1.35 -7.85 -5.62
N ARG A 32 -1.35 -9.14 -5.29
CA ARG A 32 -1.34 -10.24 -6.26
C ARG A 32 -2.72 -10.85 -6.43
N VAL A 33 -3.27 -10.83 -7.64
CA VAL A 33 -4.53 -11.51 -7.98
C VAL A 33 -4.32 -12.42 -9.18
N GLY A 34 -4.66 -13.69 -9.04
CA GLY A 34 -4.47 -14.68 -10.10
C GLY A 34 -3.03 -14.70 -10.64
N GLY A 35 -2.90 -14.43 -11.94
CA GLY A 35 -1.62 -14.35 -12.66
C GLY A 35 -0.99 -12.96 -12.69
N TRP A 36 -1.46 -12.00 -11.89
CA TRP A 36 -1.08 -10.60 -11.96
C TRP A 36 -0.55 -10.05 -10.63
N LEU A 37 0.35 -9.08 -10.74
CA LEU A 37 0.81 -8.19 -9.68
C LEU A 37 0.32 -6.78 -10.00
N HIS A 38 -0.29 -6.12 -9.05
CA HIS A 38 -0.79 -4.75 -9.18
C HIS A 38 -0.06 -3.87 -8.19
N VAL A 39 0.49 -2.77 -8.68
CA VAL A 39 1.34 -1.86 -7.92
C VAL A 39 0.82 -0.44 -8.13
N ILE A 40 0.63 0.27 -7.03
CA ILE A 40 0.39 1.72 -7.01
C ILE A 40 1.72 2.44 -6.79
N ALA A 41 1.74 3.73 -7.08
CA ALA A 41 2.87 4.59 -6.81
C ALA A 41 2.39 5.94 -6.27
N ASP A 42 3.16 6.51 -5.35
CA ASP A 42 2.84 7.74 -4.65
C ASP A 42 2.81 8.97 -5.60
N ASP A 43 3.51 8.88 -6.73
CA ASP A 43 3.77 9.95 -7.70
C ASP A 43 3.06 9.75 -9.04
N SER A 44 2.05 8.87 -9.05
CA SER A 44 1.33 8.40 -10.23
C SER A 44 -0.19 8.67 -10.15
N LEU A 45 -0.83 8.78 -11.30
CA LEU A 45 -2.30 8.77 -11.45
C LEU A 45 -2.80 7.43 -12.01
N ALA A 46 -1.97 6.39 -11.97
CA ALA A 46 -2.21 5.09 -12.58
C ALA A 46 -1.77 3.92 -11.69
N LEU A 47 -2.48 2.81 -11.86
CA LEU A 47 -2.10 1.49 -11.36
C LEU A 47 -1.23 0.79 -12.41
N ALA A 48 -0.09 0.27 -12.00
CA ALA A 48 0.74 -0.58 -12.84
C ALA A 48 0.41 -2.06 -12.61
N SER A 49 0.12 -2.81 -13.68
CA SER A 49 -0.19 -4.24 -13.62
C SER A 49 0.83 -5.06 -14.42
N PHE A 50 1.42 -6.06 -13.77
CA PHE A 50 2.50 -6.89 -14.30
C PHE A 50 2.09 -8.36 -14.32
N PRO A 51 2.52 -9.13 -15.32
CA PRO A 51 2.45 -10.58 -15.23
C PRO A 51 3.24 -11.07 -14.02
N LEU A 52 2.65 -11.97 -13.25
CA LEU A 52 3.28 -12.56 -12.08
C LEU A 52 4.54 -13.34 -12.46
N GLN A 53 4.57 -13.97 -13.63
CA GLN A 53 5.67 -14.79 -14.11
C GLN A 53 6.41 -14.12 -15.26
N GLY A 54 7.73 -14.33 -15.29
CA GLY A 54 8.63 -13.71 -16.27
C GLY A 54 8.81 -12.21 -16.07
N ASP A 55 9.49 -11.60 -17.03
CA ASP A 55 9.96 -10.20 -16.95
C ASP A 55 9.25 -9.28 -17.95
N ALA A 56 8.13 -9.71 -18.51
CA ALA A 56 7.36 -8.90 -19.44
C ALA A 56 6.94 -7.57 -18.78
N PRO A 57 7.05 -6.43 -19.49
CA PRO A 57 6.75 -5.13 -18.94
C PRO A 57 5.26 -4.99 -18.60
N GLY A 58 5.00 -4.22 -17.55
CA GLY A 58 3.66 -3.93 -17.05
C GLY A 58 2.88 -2.97 -17.94
N GLN A 59 1.58 -2.89 -17.67
CA GLN A 59 0.64 -1.98 -18.30
C GLN A 59 0.03 -1.05 -17.27
N LEU A 60 -0.29 0.18 -17.69
CA LEU A 60 -0.90 1.19 -16.84
C LEU A 60 -2.41 1.18 -17.01
N VAL A 61 -3.11 1.36 -15.89
CA VAL A 61 -4.56 1.60 -15.82
C VAL A 61 -4.77 2.92 -15.09
N ARG A 62 -5.44 3.86 -15.75
CA ARG A 62 -5.71 5.20 -15.22
C ARG A 62 -6.62 5.10 -13.99
N LEU A 63 -6.17 5.62 -12.85
CA LEU A 63 -6.93 5.65 -11.59
C LEU A 63 -7.77 6.92 -11.47
N LEU A 64 -7.16 8.07 -11.73
CA LEU A 64 -7.79 9.39 -11.66
C LEU A 64 -7.50 10.18 -12.94
N PRO A 65 -8.44 11.00 -13.44
CA PRO A 65 -8.23 11.79 -14.64
C PRO A 65 -7.17 12.89 -14.44
N GLY A 66 -6.62 13.38 -15.54
CA GLY A 66 -5.69 14.51 -15.56
C GLY A 66 -4.22 14.09 -15.78
N GLU A 67 -3.33 15.05 -15.55
CA GLU A 67 -1.89 14.92 -15.70
C GLU A 67 -1.18 15.55 -14.50
N LEU A 68 -0.05 14.96 -14.11
CA LEU A 68 0.82 15.52 -13.08
C LEU A 68 1.90 16.40 -13.70
N PRO A 69 2.21 17.57 -13.10
CA PRO A 69 3.30 18.41 -13.55
C PRO A 69 4.64 17.64 -13.61
N PRO A 70 5.55 17.98 -14.54
CA PRO A 70 6.88 17.39 -14.57
C PRO A 70 7.79 17.96 -13.47
N GLU A 71 7.53 19.18 -13.00
CA GLU A 71 8.30 19.82 -11.95
C GLU A 71 7.99 19.19 -10.59
N HIS A 72 9.04 18.85 -9.82
CA HIS A 72 8.95 18.04 -8.61
C HIS A 72 8.07 18.68 -7.53
N ARG A 73 8.24 19.98 -7.24
CA ARG A 73 7.48 20.66 -6.20
C ARG A 73 6.00 20.79 -6.55
N GLU A 74 5.68 21.15 -7.79
CA GLU A 74 4.32 21.22 -8.30
C GLU A 74 3.65 19.84 -8.34
N ARG A 75 4.40 18.79 -8.71
CA ARG A 75 3.94 17.41 -8.64
C ARG A 75 3.63 17.00 -7.20
N LYS A 76 4.54 17.23 -6.26
CA LYS A 76 4.36 16.87 -4.83
C LYS A 76 3.12 17.52 -4.22
N ALA A 77 2.77 18.73 -4.68
CA ALA A 77 1.58 19.45 -4.25
C ALA A 77 0.26 18.95 -4.86
N ARG A 78 0.31 18.22 -5.99
CA ARG A 78 -0.89 17.79 -6.75
C ARG A 78 -1.11 16.28 -6.77
N LYS A 79 -0.08 15.47 -6.47
CA LYS A 79 -0.18 14.01 -6.51
C LYS A 79 -1.26 13.51 -5.53
N PRO A 80 -2.06 12.50 -5.93
CA PRO A 80 -3.08 11.91 -5.06
C PRO A 80 -2.48 11.13 -3.90
N ASP A 81 -1.21 10.71 -4.02
CA ASP A 81 -0.44 10.03 -2.97
C ASP A 81 -1.08 8.69 -2.60
N PHE A 82 -1.13 7.77 -3.58
CA PHE A 82 -1.60 6.42 -3.34
C PHE A 82 -0.51 5.63 -2.61
N GLU A 83 -0.77 5.31 -1.34
CA GLU A 83 0.18 4.66 -0.44
C GLU A 83 -0.36 3.32 0.11
N ALA A 84 -1.58 2.92 -0.27
CA ALA A 84 -2.13 1.64 0.15
C ALA A 84 -3.04 1.03 -0.92
N LEU A 85 -2.92 -0.28 -1.11
CA LEU A 85 -3.71 -1.04 -2.08
C LEU A 85 -4.25 -2.30 -1.43
N CYS A 86 -5.56 -2.55 -1.54
CA CYS A 86 -6.14 -3.80 -1.04
C CYS A 86 -7.13 -4.43 -2.01
N LEU A 87 -7.26 -5.76 -1.92
CA LEU A 87 -8.27 -6.53 -2.64
C LEU A 87 -9.60 -6.55 -1.88
N LEU A 88 -10.67 -6.14 -2.55
CA LEU A 88 -12.05 -6.30 -2.09
C LEU A 88 -12.72 -7.51 -2.72
N GLY A 89 -13.68 -8.08 -1.99
CA GLY A 89 -14.59 -9.09 -2.52
C GLY A 89 -15.51 -8.55 -3.61
N ALA A 90 -16.38 -9.41 -4.12
CA ALA A 90 -17.34 -9.06 -5.17
C ALA A 90 -18.25 -7.90 -4.75
N LEU A 91 -18.48 -6.98 -5.68
CA LEU A 91 -19.33 -5.80 -5.54
C LEU A 91 -20.28 -5.71 -6.74
N THR A 92 -21.35 -4.94 -6.59
CA THR A 92 -22.21 -4.56 -7.74
C THR A 92 -21.36 -3.84 -8.81
N GLY A 93 -21.29 -4.42 -10.00
CA GLY A 93 -20.46 -3.93 -11.12
C GLY A 93 -19.02 -4.47 -11.15
N ALA A 94 -18.61 -5.24 -10.14
CA ALA A 94 -17.31 -5.90 -10.05
C ALA A 94 -17.47 -7.33 -9.45
N PRO A 95 -18.10 -8.27 -10.17
CA PRO A 95 -18.47 -9.59 -9.63
C PRO A 95 -17.27 -10.50 -9.33
N ARG A 96 -16.08 -10.16 -9.84
CA ARG A 96 -14.82 -10.87 -9.56
C ARG A 96 -13.98 -10.20 -8.47
N GLY A 97 -14.53 -9.19 -7.81
CA GLY A 97 -13.80 -8.34 -6.88
C GLY A 97 -13.22 -7.10 -7.54
N ALA A 98 -12.60 -6.26 -6.72
CA ALA A 98 -12.00 -5.00 -7.15
C ALA A 98 -10.79 -4.68 -6.28
N LEU A 99 -9.83 -3.94 -6.85
CA LEU A 99 -8.78 -3.30 -6.06
C LEU A 99 -9.27 -1.95 -5.57
N LEU A 100 -8.97 -1.61 -4.32
CA LEU A 100 -9.16 -0.29 -3.76
C LEU A 100 -7.79 0.36 -3.57
N ALA A 101 -7.52 1.40 -4.35
CA ALA A 101 -6.38 2.29 -4.16
C ALA A 101 -6.77 3.37 -3.15
N VAL A 102 -6.04 3.40 -2.05
CA VAL A 102 -6.29 4.24 -0.88
C VAL A 102 -5.25 5.36 -0.87
N PRO A 103 -5.69 6.64 -0.84
CA PRO A 103 -4.77 7.77 -0.75
C PRO A 103 -4.24 7.92 0.68
N SER A 104 -3.14 8.64 0.88
CA SER A 104 -2.51 8.73 2.21
C SER A 104 -3.28 9.54 3.25
N GLY A 105 -4.12 10.50 2.83
CA GLY A 105 -4.79 11.42 3.75
C GLY A 105 -3.85 12.47 4.36
N SER A 106 -2.59 12.55 3.95
CA SER A 106 -1.58 13.46 4.55
C SER A 106 -1.79 14.93 4.25
N THR A 107 -2.65 15.27 3.29
CA THR A 107 -3.08 16.65 3.01
C THR A 107 -4.55 16.69 2.57
N PRO A 108 -5.22 17.85 2.62
CA PRO A 108 -6.62 17.97 2.21
C PRO A 108 -6.93 17.56 0.76
N VAL A 109 -5.92 17.49 -0.12
CA VAL A 109 -6.09 17.05 -1.52
C VAL A 109 -5.88 15.54 -1.70
N ARG A 110 -5.23 14.86 -0.73
CA ARG A 110 -4.88 13.42 -0.76
C ARG A 110 -6.00 12.58 -0.14
N VAL A 111 -7.22 12.78 -0.62
CA VAL A 111 -8.44 12.13 -0.11
C VAL A 111 -9.24 11.41 -1.20
N ARG A 112 -8.71 11.37 -2.42
CA ARG A 112 -9.37 10.79 -3.60
C ARG A 112 -8.74 9.44 -3.91
N GLY A 113 -9.47 8.38 -3.60
CA GLY A 113 -9.13 6.99 -3.92
C GLY A 113 -9.68 6.54 -5.27
N ALA A 114 -9.43 5.28 -5.61
CA ALA A 114 -10.00 4.66 -6.80
C ALA A 114 -10.35 3.19 -6.57
N LEU A 115 -11.46 2.76 -7.17
CA LEU A 115 -11.93 1.38 -7.22
C LEU A 115 -11.74 0.85 -8.64
N VAL A 116 -10.96 -0.22 -8.78
CA VAL A 116 -10.62 -0.85 -10.06
C VAL A 116 -11.24 -2.23 -10.10
N PRO A 117 -12.31 -2.46 -10.88
CA PRO A 117 -12.88 -3.80 -11.04
C PRO A 117 -11.85 -4.77 -11.64
N LEU A 118 -12.01 -6.05 -11.33
CA LEU A 118 -11.15 -7.10 -11.86
C LEU A 118 -11.92 -8.04 -12.78
N GLU A 119 -11.21 -8.63 -13.73
CA GLU A 119 -11.66 -9.77 -14.54
C GLU A 119 -11.36 -11.10 -13.84
N ALA A 120 -11.84 -12.20 -14.40
CA ALA A 120 -11.77 -13.53 -13.77
C ALA A 120 -10.33 -14.02 -13.52
N GLU A 121 -9.41 -13.67 -14.42
CA GLU A 121 -7.98 -13.99 -14.34
C GLU A 121 -7.18 -13.03 -13.44
N GLY A 122 -7.85 -12.03 -12.86
CA GLY A 122 -7.25 -11.03 -11.96
C GLY A 122 -6.69 -9.81 -12.67
N SER A 123 -6.88 -9.65 -13.99
CA SER A 123 -6.48 -8.42 -14.68
C SER A 123 -7.46 -7.27 -14.37
N PRO A 124 -7.05 -5.99 -14.45
CA PRO A 124 -7.99 -4.89 -14.33
C PRO A 124 -9.03 -4.91 -15.45
N GLY A 125 -10.29 -4.71 -15.08
CA GLY A 125 -11.45 -4.76 -15.96
C GLY A 125 -12.47 -3.67 -15.64
N GLY A 126 -13.42 -3.47 -16.56
CA GLY A 126 -14.50 -2.50 -16.36
C GLY A 126 -14.06 -1.03 -16.21
N ALA A 127 -14.98 -0.20 -15.72
CA ALA A 127 -14.74 1.22 -15.50
C ALA A 127 -14.19 1.49 -14.10
N VAL A 128 -13.05 2.16 -14.02
CA VAL A 128 -12.50 2.67 -12.75
C VAL A 128 -13.42 3.74 -12.19
N ARG A 129 -13.66 3.69 -10.88
CA ARG A 129 -14.49 4.66 -10.17
C ARG A 129 -13.69 5.36 -9.10
N GLU A 130 -13.78 6.69 -9.06
CA GLU A 130 -13.23 7.47 -7.95
C GLU A 130 -13.98 7.17 -6.65
N VAL A 131 -13.24 7.18 -5.54
CA VAL A 131 -13.76 6.96 -4.18
C VAL A 131 -13.37 8.14 -3.30
N ASP A 132 -14.35 8.77 -2.67
CA ASP A 132 -14.10 9.86 -1.73
C ASP A 132 -13.84 9.31 -0.31
N PHE A 133 -12.66 9.59 0.24
CA PHE A 133 -12.26 9.22 1.61
C PHE A 133 -12.45 10.37 2.62
N GLN A 134 -12.80 11.57 2.17
CA GLN A 134 -12.82 12.77 3.02
C GLN A 134 -13.66 12.61 4.29
N PRO A 135 -14.89 12.05 4.27
CA PRO A 135 -15.68 11.91 5.50
C PRO A 135 -15.05 10.95 6.53
N LEU A 136 -14.44 9.87 6.06
CA LEU A 136 -13.73 8.92 6.91
C LEU A 136 -12.46 9.56 7.49
N TYR A 137 -11.66 10.23 6.66
CA TYR A 137 -10.42 10.86 7.11
C TYR A 137 -10.66 12.01 8.08
N ALA A 138 -11.70 12.82 7.89
CA ALA A 138 -12.07 13.86 8.87
C ALA A 138 -12.44 13.28 10.26
N GLN A 139 -12.91 12.03 10.33
CA GLN A 139 -13.09 11.32 11.61
C GLN A 139 -11.76 10.83 12.16
N LEU A 140 -10.96 10.16 11.33
CA LEU A 140 -9.68 9.58 11.77
C LEU A 140 -8.68 10.66 12.18
N GLU A 141 -8.64 11.81 11.49
CA GLU A 141 -7.79 12.96 11.84
C GLU A 141 -8.10 13.52 13.23
N ARG A 142 -9.39 13.57 13.60
CA ARG A 142 -9.79 14.02 14.95
C ARG A 142 -9.30 13.07 16.04
N GLU A 143 -9.14 11.80 15.72
CA GLU A 143 -8.70 10.78 16.68
C GLU A 143 -7.18 10.61 16.69
N LEU A 144 -6.53 10.61 15.53
CA LEU A 144 -5.11 10.28 15.35
C LEU A 144 -4.21 11.51 15.17
N GLY A 145 -4.76 12.67 14.82
CA GLY A 145 -3.98 13.81 14.31
C GLY A 145 -3.73 13.69 12.81
N PRO A 146 -2.65 14.31 12.28
CA PRO A 146 -2.31 14.21 10.86
C PRO A 146 -2.22 12.76 10.39
N LEU A 147 -2.95 12.42 9.34
CA LEU A 147 -2.96 11.06 8.79
C LEU A 147 -1.81 10.81 7.83
N ASN A 148 -1.44 9.56 7.70
CA ASN A 148 -0.62 9.03 6.63
C ASN A 148 -0.92 7.53 6.49
N ILE A 149 -1.97 7.18 5.75
CA ILE A 149 -2.42 5.80 5.54
C ILE A 149 -1.49 5.15 4.52
N GLU A 150 -0.67 4.20 4.96
CA GLU A 150 0.30 3.49 4.11
C GLU A 150 0.06 1.98 4.09
N GLY A 151 -1.06 1.47 4.62
CA GLY A 151 -1.39 0.07 4.43
C GLY A 151 -2.88 -0.19 4.49
N ALA A 152 -3.34 -1.17 3.71
CA ALA A 152 -4.73 -1.60 3.71
C ALA A 152 -4.84 -3.12 3.49
N ALA A 153 -5.64 -3.80 4.32
CA ALA A 153 -5.89 -5.23 4.17
C ALA A 153 -7.32 -5.59 4.57
N VAL A 154 -7.95 -6.49 3.81
CA VAL A 154 -9.25 -7.06 4.18
C VAL A 154 -9.02 -8.35 4.97
N THR A 155 -9.49 -8.41 6.21
CA THR A 155 -9.40 -9.59 7.08
C THR A 155 -10.74 -9.90 7.73
N GLY A 156 -11.34 -11.04 7.39
CA GLY A 156 -12.66 -11.43 7.88
C GLY A 156 -13.71 -10.37 7.56
N THR A 157 -14.30 -9.76 8.59
CA THR A 157 -15.34 -8.72 8.48
C THR A 157 -14.80 -7.30 8.57
N ARG A 158 -13.48 -7.11 8.40
CA ARG A 158 -12.80 -5.84 8.60
C ARG A 158 -12.03 -5.41 7.34
N LEU A 159 -12.11 -4.13 7.02
CA LEU A 159 -11.08 -3.44 6.26
C LEU A 159 -10.16 -2.78 7.28
N ARG A 160 -8.90 -3.23 7.35
CA ARG A 160 -7.87 -2.71 8.24
C ARG A 160 -7.02 -1.69 7.49
N LEU A 161 -6.87 -0.51 8.05
CA LEU A 161 -5.92 0.51 7.58
C LEU A 161 -4.74 0.61 8.55
N LEU A 162 -3.54 0.80 8.01
CA LEU A 162 -2.33 1.10 8.77
C LEU A 162 -1.97 2.56 8.53
N ASN A 163 -1.92 3.33 9.62
CA ASN A 163 -1.47 4.71 9.62
C ASN A 163 -0.01 4.74 10.09
N ARG A 164 0.85 5.33 9.27
CA ARG A 164 2.24 5.63 9.61
C ARG A 164 2.35 6.79 10.59
N GLY A 165 3.24 6.64 11.58
CA GLY A 165 3.64 7.74 12.43
C GLY A 165 4.51 8.76 11.67
N ASN A 166 4.13 10.05 11.71
CA ASN A 166 4.94 11.13 11.14
C ASN A 166 5.96 11.69 12.15
N GLY A 167 7.26 11.56 11.83
CA GLY A 167 8.36 12.08 12.65
C GLY A 167 8.48 11.42 14.04
N ASP A 168 9.34 11.98 14.91
CA ASP A 168 9.64 11.38 16.22
C ASP A 168 8.45 11.32 17.19
N ALA A 169 7.47 12.22 17.02
CA ALA A 169 6.25 12.27 17.82
C ALA A 169 5.06 11.52 17.18
N GLY A 170 5.23 11.05 15.94
CA GLY A 170 4.22 10.30 15.21
C GLY A 170 3.94 8.95 15.87
N THR A 171 2.67 8.53 15.84
CA THR A 171 2.28 7.23 16.37
C THR A 171 1.68 6.39 15.26
N ASP A 172 2.25 5.21 15.04
CA ASP A 172 1.68 4.21 14.15
C ASP A 172 0.32 3.74 14.69
N ALA A 173 -0.64 3.48 13.81
CA ALA A 173 -1.94 3.01 14.23
C ALA A 173 -2.54 1.96 13.29
N VAL A 174 -3.29 1.04 13.88
CA VAL A 174 -4.15 0.08 13.20
C VAL A 174 -5.59 0.53 13.37
N VAL A 175 -6.27 0.79 12.27
CA VAL A 175 -7.68 1.19 12.23
C VAL A 175 -8.49 0.06 11.61
N ASP A 176 -9.44 -0.49 12.36
CA ASP A 176 -10.38 -1.48 11.83
C ASP A 176 -11.71 -0.81 11.46
N LEU A 177 -12.13 -0.99 10.22
CA LEU A 177 -13.41 -0.55 9.69
C LEU A 177 -14.37 -1.74 9.52
N ASP A 178 -15.66 -1.49 9.65
CA ASP A 178 -16.74 -2.42 9.29
C ASP A 178 -16.75 -2.64 7.77
N LEU A 179 -16.27 -3.80 7.32
CA LEU A 179 -16.17 -4.11 5.90
C LEU A 179 -17.53 -4.03 5.20
N ASP A 180 -18.57 -4.61 5.79
CA ASP A 180 -19.89 -4.66 5.16
C ASP A 180 -20.47 -3.26 4.96
N ARG A 181 -20.26 -2.33 5.91
CA ARG A 181 -20.67 -0.93 5.74
C ARG A 181 -19.84 -0.22 4.68
N VAL A 182 -18.53 -0.47 4.63
CA VAL A 182 -17.66 0.09 3.57
C VAL A 182 -18.12 -0.40 2.20
N LEU A 183 -18.33 -1.71 2.01
CA LEU A 183 -18.78 -2.28 0.75
C LEU A 183 -20.14 -1.68 0.33
N ARG A 184 -21.12 -1.59 1.24
CA ARG A 184 -22.41 -0.94 0.95
C ARG A 184 -22.29 0.52 0.50
N ALA A 185 -21.37 1.28 1.09
CA ALA A 185 -21.11 2.66 0.68
C ALA A 185 -20.53 2.72 -0.75
N LEU A 186 -19.53 1.87 -1.03
CA LEU A 186 -18.91 1.74 -2.35
C LEU A 186 -19.92 1.33 -3.43
N GLU A 187 -20.78 0.35 -3.16
CA GLU A 187 -21.85 -0.08 -4.07
C GLU A 187 -22.83 1.05 -4.36
N ALA A 188 -23.19 1.83 -3.35
CA ALA A 188 -24.06 2.99 -3.48
C ALA A 188 -23.38 4.20 -4.14
N GLY A 189 -22.08 4.14 -4.45
CA GLY A 189 -21.32 5.28 -4.97
C GLY A 189 -21.22 6.44 -4.01
N ARG A 190 -21.16 6.13 -2.71
CA ARG A 190 -21.06 7.13 -1.62
C ARG A 190 -19.80 6.89 -0.80
N PRO A 191 -19.25 7.95 -0.19
CA PRO A 191 -18.14 7.79 0.75
C PRO A 191 -18.59 6.97 1.98
N ALA A 192 -17.65 6.21 2.55
CA ALA A 192 -17.87 5.58 3.85
C ALA A 192 -17.96 6.65 4.93
N LEU A 193 -18.96 6.53 5.82
CA LEU A 193 -19.21 7.49 6.89
C LEU A 193 -18.47 7.10 8.18
N PRO A 194 -18.30 8.04 9.13
CA PRO A 194 -17.57 7.78 10.38
C PRO A 194 -18.02 6.57 11.20
N ASP A 195 -19.29 6.15 11.09
CA ASP A 195 -19.85 5.01 11.82
C ASP A 195 -19.31 3.64 11.39
N VAL A 196 -18.49 3.60 10.33
CA VAL A 196 -17.76 2.39 9.92
C VAL A 196 -16.54 2.11 10.80
N VAL A 197 -16.00 3.10 11.51
CA VAL A 197 -14.82 2.92 12.36
C VAL A 197 -15.19 2.05 13.57
N ARG A 198 -14.50 0.92 13.74
CA ARG A 198 -14.73 -0.01 14.84
C ARG A 198 -13.72 0.17 15.97
N THR A 199 -12.43 0.19 15.64
CA THR A 199 -11.36 0.37 16.63
C THR A 199 -10.18 1.10 16.02
N VAL A 200 -9.50 1.89 16.85
CA VAL A 200 -8.20 2.49 16.55
C VAL A 200 -7.24 2.06 17.65
N ARG A 201 -6.11 1.44 17.28
CA ARG A 201 -5.07 1.02 18.21
C ARG A 201 -3.74 1.61 17.78
N ARG A 202 -3.04 2.22 18.74
CA ARG A 202 -1.72 2.81 18.52
C ARG A 202 -0.62 1.82 18.86
N TRP A 203 0.46 1.86 18.12
CA TRP A 203 1.59 0.95 18.28
C TRP A 203 2.92 1.67 18.18
N GLU A 204 3.93 1.08 18.83
CA GLU A 204 5.33 1.38 18.59
C GLU A 204 6.01 0.10 18.10
N LEU A 205 6.53 0.12 16.88
CA LEU A 205 7.08 -1.08 16.24
C LEU A 205 8.55 -1.32 16.61
N GLY A 206 9.20 -0.35 17.25
CA GLY A 206 10.63 -0.38 17.58
C GLY A 206 11.46 0.49 16.65
N ARG A 207 12.75 0.14 16.48
CA ARG A 207 13.73 0.97 15.77
C ARG A 207 14.68 0.11 14.93
N ALA A 208 15.15 0.66 13.81
CA ALA A 208 16.32 0.18 13.08
C ALA A 208 17.50 1.13 13.38
N GLY A 209 18.41 0.71 14.24
CA GLY A 209 19.42 1.62 14.79
C GLY A 209 18.76 2.78 15.56
N PRO A 210 19.07 4.06 15.25
CA PRO A 210 18.47 5.19 15.95
C PRO A 210 17.08 5.58 15.43
N VAL A 211 16.63 5.08 14.27
CA VAL A 211 15.42 5.56 13.60
C VAL A 211 14.24 4.63 13.88
N ARG A 212 13.05 5.22 14.12
CA ARG A 212 11.79 4.47 14.37
C ARG A 212 11.35 3.71 13.12
N LEU A 213 10.85 2.49 13.31
CA LEU A 213 10.12 1.75 12.28
C LEU A 213 8.65 2.15 12.30
N SER A 214 8.09 2.43 11.14
CA SER A 214 6.68 2.75 10.97
C SER A 214 6.05 2.00 9.79
N PHE A 215 4.74 1.78 9.84
CA PHE A 215 4.04 0.95 8.84
C PHE A 215 4.15 1.53 7.43
N THR A 216 4.28 0.67 6.42
CA THR A 216 4.38 1.06 5.00
C THR A 216 3.62 0.20 4.00
N ASP A 217 3.08 -0.98 4.39
CA ASP A 217 2.06 -1.73 3.63
C ASP A 217 1.51 -2.91 4.45
N ALA A 218 0.43 -3.55 3.98
CA ALA A 218 -0.25 -4.66 4.62
C ALA A 218 -0.75 -5.73 3.63
N SER A 219 -0.61 -7.01 3.99
CA SER A 219 -1.14 -8.15 3.24
C SER A 219 -1.89 -9.13 4.16
N PRO A 220 -3.15 -9.50 3.85
CA PRO A 220 -3.92 -10.41 4.69
C PRO A 220 -3.45 -11.86 4.56
N LEU A 221 -3.47 -12.60 5.67
CA LEU A 221 -3.32 -14.06 5.69
C LEU A 221 -4.69 -14.76 5.86
N PRO A 222 -4.84 -16.02 5.40
CA PRO A 222 -6.11 -16.75 5.46
C PRO A 222 -6.68 -16.96 6.87
N ASP A 223 -5.83 -16.95 7.90
CA ASP A 223 -6.22 -17.14 9.30
C ASP A 223 -6.58 -15.83 10.02
N GLY A 224 -6.65 -14.72 9.29
CA GLY A 224 -7.00 -13.40 9.80
C GLY A 224 -5.82 -12.60 10.36
N ARG A 225 -4.60 -13.15 10.39
CA ARG A 225 -3.39 -12.36 10.61
C ARG A 225 -3.12 -11.44 9.41
N VAL A 226 -2.25 -10.45 9.60
CA VAL A 226 -1.80 -9.54 8.54
C VAL A 226 -0.29 -9.49 8.56
N VAL A 227 0.36 -9.77 7.44
CA VAL A 227 1.77 -9.41 7.25
C VAL A 227 1.84 -7.93 6.94
N PHE A 228 2.80 -7.20 7.52
CA PHE A 228 3.02 -5.80 7.21
C PHE A 228 4.50 -5.53 6.93
N THR A 229 4.77 -4.47 6.16
CA THR A 229 6.11 -3.88 6.06
C THR A 229 6.21 -2.65 6.94
N ALA A 230 7.43 -2.38 7.40
CA ALA A 230 7.77 -1.15 8.08
C ALA A 230 9.11 -0.62 7.59
N ALA A 231 9.24 0.70 7.49
CA ALA A 231 10.48 1.39 7.11
C ALA A 231 10.93 2.36 8.19
N ALA A 232 12.25 2.56 8.28
CA ALA A 232 12.89 3.48 9.18
C ALA A 232 13.56 4.59 8.38
N GLU A 233 12.85 5.71 8.24
CA GLU A 233 13.28 6.88 7.47
C GLU A 233 13.64 8.05 8.38
N ASP A 234 14.85 8.57 8.18
CA ASP A 234 15.39 9.66 8.98
C ASP A 234 14.90 11.02 8.46
N THR A 235 13.71 11.44 8.90
CA THR A 235 13.03 12.67 8.45
C THR A 235 13.49 13.94 9.19
N ARG A 236 14.69 13.95 9.79
CA ARG A 236 15.24 15.11 10.50
C ARG A 236 15.54 16.32 9.60
N ASP A 237 15.41 16.18 8.28
CA ASP A 237 15.40 17.29 7.33
C ASP A 237 14.04 17.37 6.63
N ALA A 238 13.27 18.44 6.88
CA ALA A 238 11.92 18.61 6.34
C ALA A 238 11.88 18.85 4.82
N TYR A 239 13.04 18.99 4.17
CA TYR A 239 13.18 19.23 2.73
C TYR A 239 13.73 18.03 1.94
N ALA A 240 14.27 17.02 2.61
CA ALA A 240 14.74 15.78 1.99
C ALA A 240 13.87 14.61 2.46
N ASP A 241 13.41 13.77 1.53
CA ASP A 241 12.83 12.48 1.93
C ASP A 241 13.96 11.73 2.67
N GLY A 242 13.69 11.37 3.93
CA GLY A 242 14.71 11.01 4.90
C GLY A 242 15.52 9.80 4.49
N ALA A 243 16.81 9.76 4.83
CA ALA A 243 17.64 8.59 4.49
C ALA A 243 17.05 7.31 5.09
N VAL A 244 16.81 6.32 4.23
CA VAL A 244 16.30 5.01 4.65
C VAL A 244 17.40 4.25 5.37
N THR A 245 17.17 3.97 6.65
CA THR A 245 18.14 3.29 7.52
C THR A 245 17.90 1.79 7.63
N GLY A 246 16.70 1.33 7.26
CA GLY A 246 16.34 -0.08 7.13
C GLY A 246 14.85 -0.30 7.01
N SER A 247 14.47 -1.54 6.70
CA SER A 247 13.09 -2.02 6.71
C SER A 247 12.95 -3.31 7.51
N ALA A 248 11.72 -3.61 7.89
CA ALA A 248 11.34 -4.82 8.57
C ALA A 248 10.03 -5.39 8.00
N VAL A 249 9.84 -6.69 8.19
CA VAL A 249 8.57 -7.37 7.92
C VAL A 249 8.04 -7.92 9.23
N GLY A 250 6.77 -7.67 9.51
CA GLY A 250 6.12 -8.10 10.74
C GLY A 250 4.79 -8.79 10.50
N VAL A 251 4.19 -9.26 11.59
CA VAL A 251 2.86 -9.89 11.59
C VAL A 251 2.00 -9.29 12.68
N LEU A 252 0.80 -8.85 12.31
CA LEU A 252 -0.28 -8.52 13.23
C LEU A 252 -1.12 -9.77 13.49
N ALA A 253 -1.47 -10.00 14.76
CA ALA A 253 -2.54 -10.90 15.15
C ALA A 253 -3.91 -10.42 14.62
N PRO A 254 -4.94 -11.27 14.61
CA PRO A 254 -6.27 -10.89 14.12
C PRO A 254 -6.88 -9.67 14.81
N ASP A 255 -6.53 -9.42 16.08
CA ASP A 255 -6.99 -8.25 16.84
C ASP A 255 -6.25 -6.93 16.51
N GLY A 256 -5.18 -7.01 15.71
CA GLY A 256 -4.34 -5.88 15.31
C GLY A 256 -3.06 -5.72 16.14
N THR A 257 -2.76 -6.64 17.05
CA THR A 257 -1.55 -6.62 17.87
C THR A 257 -0.32 -7.08 17.07
N PRO A 258 0.78 -6.32 16.97
CA PRO A 258 2.05 -6.82 16.43
C PRO A 258 2.57 -7.98 17.29
N VAL A 259 2.74 -9.15 16.68
CA VAL A 259 3.22 -10.38 17.36
C VAL A 259 4.56 -10.86 16.84
N PHE A 260 5.03 -10.30 15.74
CA PHE A 260 6.32 -10.61 15.13
C PHE A 260 6.85 -9.40 14.38
N LEU A 261 8.17 -9.22 14.38
CA LEU A 261 8.87 -8.26 13.55
C LEU A 261 10.32 -8.72 13.36
N ASP A 262 10.81 -8.72 12.13
CA ASP A 262 12.20 -9.02 11.82
C ASP A 262 12.72 -8.09 10.72
N GLY A 263 13.96 -7.63 10.88
CA GLY A 263 14.62 -6.76 9.92
C GLY A 263 15.02 -7.50 8.66
N VAL A 264 15.26 -6.76 7.57
CA VAL A 264 15.75 -7.33 6.29
C VAL A 264 17.26 -7.10 6.12
N ASP A 265 17.89 -7.91 5.26
CA ASP A 265 19.34 -7.88 5.00
C ASP A 265 19.81 -6.79 4.01
N ALA A 266 18.91 -5.90 3.61
CA ALA A 266 19.17 -4.81 2.67
C ALA A 266 18.71 -3.45 3.22
N LYS A 267 19.40 -2.38 2.82
CA LYS A 267 18.99 -1.00 3.07
C LYS A 267 18.07 -0.56 1.93
N VAL A 268 16.80 -0.91 2.05
CA VAL A 268 15.73 -0.63 1.08
C VAL A 268 14.52 -0.10 1.82
N LYS A 269 13.66 0.65 1.12
CA LYS A 269 12.41 1.21 1.66
C LYS A 269 11.26 0.32 1.19
N LEU A 270 10.98 -0.74 1.94
CA LEU A 270 9.88 -1.64 1.60
C LEU A 270 8.55 -0.92 1.80
N GLU A 271 7.77 -0.77 0.73
CA GLU A 271 6.47 -0.08 0.71
C GLU A 271 5.39 -0.91 0.01
N GLY A 272 5.64 -2.19 -0.21
CA GLY A 272 4.55 -3.06 -0.64
C GLY A 272 4.80 -4.53 -0.32
N VAL A 273 3.75 -5.27 0.02
CA VAL A 273 3.82 -6.68 0.38
C VAL A 273 2.62 -7.49 -0.11
N ASP A 274 2.91 -8.60 -0.80
CA ASP A 274 1.98 -9.71 -0.98
C ASP A 274 2.48 -10.89 -0.15
N ALA A 275 1.61 -11.47 0.69
CA ALA A 275 1.93 -12.61 1.53
C ALA A 275 1.03 -13.80 1.21
N ARG A 276 1.62 -14.99 1.04
CA ARG A 276 0.89 -16.23 0.78
C ARG A 276 1.42 -17.39 1.58
N VAL A 277 0.50 -18.23 2.06
CA VAL A 277 0.85 -19.47 2.74
C VAL A 277 0.98 -20.59 1.71
N GLU A 278 2.18 -21.10 1.54
CA GLU A 278 2.48 -22.23 0.65
C GLU A 278 3.28 -23.28 1.45
N SER A 279 2.78 -24.52 1.49
CA SER A 279 3.42 -25.62 2.23
C SER A 279 3.75 -25.29 3.71
N GLY A 280 2.87 -24.54 4.38
CA GLY A 280 3.02 -24.14 5.79
C GLY A 280 4.04 -23.03 6.06
N ARG A 281 4.52 -22.37 5.00
CA ARG A 281 5.44 -21.22 5.06
C ARG A 281 4.80 -19.98 4.46
N ILE A 282 5.16 -18.81 4.96
CA ILE A 282 4.69 -17.53 4.43
C ILE A 282 5.72 -17.05 3.39
N HIS A 283 5.32 -17.10 2.12
CA HIS A 283 6.07 -16.58 0.99
C HIS A 283 5.68 -15.13 0.74
N LEU A 284 6.67 -14.29 0.50
CA LEU A 284 6.50 -12.85 0.33
C LEU A 284 6.95 -12.43 -1.06
N LEU A 285 6.19 -11.53 -1.66
CA LEU A 285 6.68 -10.62 -2.69
C LEU A 285 6.66 -9.21 -2.10
N LEU A 286 7.71 -8.44 -2.38
CA LEU A 286 7.93 -7.14 -1.75
C LEU A 286 8.35 -6.12 -2.80
N VAL A 287 7.76 -4.94 -2.83
CA VAL A 287 8.27 -3.82 -3.63
C VAL A 287 8.98 -2.81 -2.73
N SER A 288 9.94 -2.11 -3.31
CA SER A 288 10.63 -1.01 -2.65
C SER A 288 10.53 0.23 -3.49
N ASP A 289 10.34 1.36 -2.82
CA ASP A 289 10.63 2.67 -3.42
C ASP A 289 12.13 2.73 -3.76
N ALA A 290 12.43 3.25 -4.95
CA ALA A 290 13.80 3.44 -5.41
C ALA A 290 14.42 4.77 -4.92
N ASP A 291 13.61 5.69 -4.37
CA ASP A 291 13.95 7.07 -3.97
C ASP A 291 14.67 7.87 -5.09
N ASP A 292 14.52 7.43 -6.34
CA ASP A 292 15.17 8.01 -7.52
C ASP A 292 14.29 7.76 -8.75
N PRO A 293 13.63 8.78 -9.32
CA PRO A 293 12.71 8.63 -10.44
C PRO A 293 13.36 8.05 -11.70
N THR A 294 14.70 8.06 -11.79
CA THR A 294 15.44 7.46 -12.90
C THR A 294 15.66 5.94 -12.76
N ARG A 295 15.32 5.37 -11.61
CA ARG A 295 15.52 3.95 -11.30
C ARG A 295 14.19 3.22 -11.19
N ALA A 296 14.11 2.04 -11.81
CA ALA A 296 12.95 1.18 -11.64
C ALA A 296 12.94 0.55 -10.25
N ALA A 297 11.78 0.56 -9.60
CA ALA A 297 11.51 -0.14 -8.36
C ALA A 297 11.82 -1.64 -8.51
N PRO A 298 12.54 -2.25 -7.56
CA PRO A 298 12.73 -3.69 -7.52
C PRO A 298 11.50 -4.40 -6.95
N LEU A 299 11.22 -5.59 -7.49
CA LEU A 299 10.39 -6.60 -6.83
C LEU A 299 11.33 -7.63 -6.20
N PHE A 300 11.24 -7.80 -4.89
CA PHE A 300 11.92 -8.85 -4.14
C PHE A 300 10.99 -10.01 -3.84
N GLU A 301 11.60 -11.14 -3.50
CA GLU A 301 10.93 -12.28 -2.87
C GLU A 301 11.68 -12.67 -1.60
N ALA A 302 10.93 -13.22 -0.64
CA ALA A 302 11.46 -13.74 0.61
C ALA A 302 10.52 -14.81 1.20
N VAL A 303 11.00 -15.49 2.25
CA VAL A 303 10.16 -16.42 3.04
C VAL A 303 10.27 -16.01 4.50
N LEU A 304 9.14 -15.75 5.14
CA LEU A 304 9.10 -15.40 6.56
C LEU A 304 9.38 -16.66 7.40
N GLU A 305 10.52 -16.69 8.06
CA GLU A 305 10.90 -17.77 8.98
C GLU A 305 10.41 -17.47 10.40
N GLY A 306 10.25 -18.51 11.23
CA GLY A 306 9.87 -18.35 12.65
C GLY A 306 8.40 -18.00 12.89
N VAL A 307 7.60 -17.86 11.83
CA VAL A 307 6.15 -17.71 11.90
C VAL A 307 5.51 -18.89 11.16
N ALA A 308 4.65 -19.63 11.84
CA ALA A 308 3.88 -20.68 11.19
C ALA A 308 2.94 -20.04 10.14
N GLY A 309 2.91 -20.62 8.93
CA GLY A 309 1.94 -20.27 7.90
C GLY A 309 0.52 -20.63 8.30
#